data_AF-A0A9D6PC54-F1
#
_entry.id   AF-A0A9D6PC54-F1
#
_cell.length_a   1.000
_cell.length_b   1.000
_cell.length_c   1.000
_cell.angle_alpha   90.00
_cell.angle_beta   90.00
_cell.angle_gamma   90.00
#
_symmetry.space_group_name_H-M   'P 1'
#
loop_
_entity.id
_entity.type
_entity.pdbx_description
1 polymer ?
#
loop_
_entity_poly.entity_id
_entity_poly.type
_entity_poly.pdbx_seq_one_letter_code
_entity_poly.pdbx_strand_id
1 'polypeptide(L)'
;MEFTPSDYYKRFIYDQDFAKAKEMGINKIIGQGNTINNISKAYPDASFVEYHFPGFDPKYGGMDWRSLRLVFEQKKGQWFLIGIIHAEWTI
;
A
#
# COMPACT_ATOMS: atom_id res chain seq x y z
N MET A 1 -9.05 -22.22 -3.45
CA MET A 1 -8.02 -22.11 -4.50
C MET A 1 -6.67 -22.02 -3.82
N GLU A 2 -5.67 -22.73 -4.32
CA GLU A 2 -4.29 -22.67 -3.84
C GLU A 2 -3.53 -21.72 -4.78
N PHE A 3 -2.80 -20.75 -4.23
CA PHE A 3 -1.98 -19.82 -5.01
C PHE A 3 -0.52 -20.23 -4.95
N THR A 4 0.20 -20.15 -6.08
CA THR A 4 1.66 -20.11 -6.01
C THR A 4 2.10 -18.79 -5.35
N PRO A 5 3.32 -18.72 -4.77
CA PRO A 5 3.83 -17.45 -4.24
C PRO A 5 3.82 -16.31 -5.27
N SER A 6 4.05 -16.62 -6.55
CA SER A 6 4.02 -15.61 -7.62
C SER A 6 2.62 -15.10 -7.90
N ASP A 7 1.62 -15.99 -7.94
CA ASP A 7 0.24 -15.60 -8.20
C ASP A 7 -0.34 -14.81 -7.02
N TYR A 8 0.01 -15.20 -5.80
CA TYR A 8 -0.33 -14.44 -4.60
C TYR A 8 0.25 -13.02 -4.66
N TYR A 9 1.54 -12.90 -4.98
CA TYR A 9 2.19 -11.61 -5.16
C TYR A 9 1.53 -10.78 -6.28
N LYS A 10 1.17 -11.36 -7.41
CA LYS A 10 0.51 -10.60 -8.48
C LYS A 10 -0.91 -10.15 -8.13
N ARG A 11 -1.60 -10.83 -7.21
CA ARG A 11 -2.99 -10.50 -6.86
C ARG A 11 -3.15 -9.63 -5.62
N PHE A 12 -2.36 -9.89 -4.58
CA PHE A 12 -2.52 -9.28 -3.26
C PHE A 12 -1.33 -8.41 -2.85
N ILE A 13 -0.21 -8.57 -3.55
CA ILE A 13 1.05 -7.82 -3.57
C ILE A 13 1.04 -6.52 -4.36
N TYR A 14 1.21 -6.74 -5.67
CA TYR A 14 1.56 -5.78 -6.70
C TYR A 14 0.66 -6.03 -7.90
N ASP A 15 -0.64 -5.81 -7.70
CA ASP A 15 -1.65 -6.06 -8.72
C ASP A 15 -1.87 -4.86 -9.66
N GLN A 16 -1.16 -3.76 -9.40
CA GLN A 16 -1.03 -2.58 -10.24
C GLN A 16 0.43 -2.13 -10.28
N ASP A 17 0.78 -1.37 -11.32
CA ASP A 17 2.13 -0.81 -11.45
C ASP A 17 2.30 0.44 -10.57
N PHE A 18 2.39 0.25 -9.25
CA PHE A 18 2.47 1.32 -8.24
C PHE A 18 3.66 2.26 -8.43
N ALA A 19 4.71 1.84 -9.15
CA ALA A 19 5.80 2.73 -9.57
C ALA A 19 5.33 3.89 -10.48
N LYS A 20 4.15 3.76 -11.10
CA LYS A 20 3.49 4.78 -11.93
C LYS A 20 2.35 5.50 -11.23
N ALA A 21 2.15 5.28 -9.93
CA ALA A 21 1.15 5.99 -9.15
C ALA A 21 1.43 7.50 -9.21
N LYS A 22 0.38 8.30 -9.44
CA LYS A 22 0.50 9.77 -9.52
C LYS A 22 0.56 10.42 -8.14
N GLU A 23 0.00 9.76 -7.14
CA GLU A 23 -0.05 10.25 -5.78
C GLU A 23 0.92 9.48 -4.89
N MET A 24 1.70 10.23 -4.12
CA MET A 24 2.69 9.69 -3.20
C MET A 24 2.60 10.42 -1.87
N GLY A 25 2.58 9.66 -0.76
CA GLY A 25 2.56 10.18 0.60
C GLY A 25 3.76 9.67 1.38
N ILE A 26 4.46 10.55 2.10
CA ILE A 26 5.51 10.16 3.05
C ILE A 26 4.94 10.35 4.46
N ASN A 27 4.92 9.29 5.26
CA ASN A 27 4.36 9.27 6.62
C ASN A 27 2.93 9.84 6.72
N LYS A 28 2.18 9.78 5.61
CA LYS A 28 0.81 10.27 5.50
C LYS A 28 -0.02 9.26 4.70
N ILE A 29 -1.18 8.92 5.23
CA ILE A 29 -2.15 8.06 4.55
C ILE A 29 -2.95 8.89 3.54
N ILE A 30 -3.03 8.40 2.31
CA ILE A 30 -3.82 8.99 1.23
C ILE A 30 -5.10 8.17 1.04
N GLY A 31 -4.96 6.89 0.70
CA GLY A 31 -6.09 5.98 0.51
C GLY A 31 -6.75 5.62 1.85
N GLN A 32 -7.98 6.10 2.02
CA GLN A 32 -8.83 5.75 3.16
C GLN A 32 -10.02 4.92 2.68
N GLY A 33 -10.33 3.88 3.45
CA GLY A 33 -11.50 3.03 3.23
C GLY A 33 -12.00 2.47 4.54
N ASN A 34 -12.72 1.36 4.45
CA ASN A 34 -13.40 0.77 5.60
C ASN A 34 -12.46 0.04 6.57
N THR A 35 -11.25 -0.33 6.13
CA THR A 35 -10.26 -0.99 6.99
C THR A 35 -9.50 0.02 7.82
N ILE A 36 -9.45 -0.21 9.14
CA ILE A 36 -8.65 0.59 10.07
C ILE A 36 -7.18 0.50 9.67
N ASN A 37 -6.56 1.64 9.39
CA ASN A 37 -5.11 1.72 9.25
C ASN A 37 -4.46 1.67 10.64
N ASN A 38 -3.60 0.68 10.88
CA ASN A 38 -2.88 0.49 12.13
C ASN A 38 -1.35 0.58 11.97
N ILE A 39 -0.85 1.18 10.88
CA ILE A 39 0.58 1.20 10.54
C ILE A 39 1.44 1.78 11.68
N SER A 40 0.98 2.87 12.30
CA SER A 40 1.68 3.53 13.42
C SER A 40 1.67 2.71 14.70
N LYS A 41 0.68 1.82 14.88
CA LYS A 41 0.63 0.90 16.02
C LYS A 41 1.51 -0.33 15.79
N ALA A 42 1.51 -0.86 14.56
CA ALA A 42 2.28 -2.05 14.20
C ALA A 42 3.78 -1.74 14.00
N TYR A 43 4.10 -0.54 13.54
CA TYR A 43 5.46 -0.09 13.24
C TYR A 43 5.71 1.31 13.84
N PRO A 44 5.83 1.42 15.17
CA PRO A 44 5.88 2.71 15.87
C PRO A 44 7.10 3.58 15.51
N ASP A 45 8.23 2.96 15.21
CA ASP A 45 9.49 3.63 14.91
C ASP A 45 9.83 3.69 13.42
N ALA A 46 8.90 3.24 12.56
CA ALA A 46 9.11 3.17 11.13
C ALA A 46 8.62 4.43 10.41
N SER A 47 9.26 4.73 9.28
CA SER A 47 8.69 5.61 8.27
C SER A 47 8.05 4.78 7.17
N PHE A 48 7.09 5.34 6.43
CA PHE A 48 6.50 4.67 5.29
C PHE A 48 6.27 5.61 4.12
N VAL A 49 6.24 5.04 2.92
CA VAL A 49 5.83 5.70 1.69
C VAL A 49 4.59 4.99 1.17
N GLU A 50 3.54 5.75 0.84
CA GLU A 50 2.34 5.27 0.18
C GLU A 50 2.36 5.72 -1.29
N TYR A 51 2.14 4.76 -2.20
CA TYR A 51 1.86 5.00 -3.62
C TYR A 51 0.39 4.72 -3.87
N HIS A 52 -0.35 5.72 -4.35
CA HIS A 52 -1.80 5.69 -4.40
C HIS A 52 -2.34 5.91 -5.83
N PHE A 53 -3.27 5.06 -6.22
CA PHE A 53 -4.16 5.28 -7.35
C PHE A 53 -5.55 5.66 -6.81
N PRO A 54 -6.09 6.85 -7.12
CA PRO A 54 -7.38 7.31 -6.59
C PRO A 54 -8.60 6.57 -7.18
N GLY A 55 -8.37 5.73 -8.18
CA GLY A 55 -9.38 4.95 -8.90
C GLY A 55 -8.96 4.72 -10.36
N PHE A 56 -9.63 3.80 -11.04
CA PHE A 56 -9.29 3.40 -12.41
C PHE A 56 -10.45 3.63 -13.38
N ASP A 57 -11.66 3.17 -13.01
CA ASP A 57 -12.88 3.32 -13.81
C ASP A 57 -13.80 4.40 -13.19
N PRO A 58 -14.07 5.50 -13.92
CA PRO A 58 -14.91 6.59 -13.43
C PRO A 58 -16.30 6.17 -12.93
N LYS A 59 -16.86 5.06 -13.43
CA LYS A 59 -18.18 4.58 -13.01
C LYS A 59 -18.23 4.17 -11.54
N TYR A 60 -17.07 3.86 -10.94
CA TYR A 60 -16.97 3.52 -9.53
C TYR A 60 -16.73 4.74 -8.64
N GLY A 61 -16.54 5.94 -9.20
CA GLY A 61 -16.35 7.16 -8.40
C GLY A 61 -15.19 7.07 -7.41
N GLY A 62 -14.13 6.33 -7.75
CA GLY A 62 -12.98 6.08 -6.89
C GLY A 62 -13.12 4.87 -5.96
N MET A 63 -14.25 4.16 -5.96
CA MET A 63 -14.45 2.91 -5.19
C MET A 63 -13.70 1.69 -5.76
N ASP A 64 -12.65 1.93 -6.54
CA ASP A 64 -11.71 0.95 -7.06
C ASP A 64 -10.26 1.39 -6.82
N TRP A 65 -10.05 2.36 -5.91
CA TRP A 65 -8.73 2.85 -5.54
C TRP A 65 -7.85 1.73 -4.97
N ARG A 66 -6.53 1.91 -5.15
CA ARG A 66 -5.50 0.99 -4.65
C ARG A 66 -4.31 1.75 -4.10
N SER A 67 -3.70 1.21 -3.06
CA SER A 67 -2.49 1.73 -2.43
C SER A 67 -1.50 0.63 -2.13
N LEU A 68 -0.21 0.92 -2.37
CA LEU A 68 0.90 0.13 -1.85
C LEU A 68 1.68 0.99 -0.85
N ARG A 69 1.87 0.48 0.35
CA ARG A 69 2.67 1.12 1.40
C ARG A 69 3.93 0.31 1.66
N LEU A 70 5.07 0.98 1.56
CA LEU A 70 6.38 0.41 1.87
C LEU A 70 6.84 0.99 3.22
N VAL A 71 7.16 0.11 4.16
CA VAL A 71 7.50 0.47 5.55
C VAL A 71 8.99 0.25 5.76
N PHE A 72 9.66 1.29 6.25
CA PHE A 72 11.10 1.33 6.42
C PHE A 72 11.51 1.67 7.85
N GLU A 73 12.51 0.95 8.34
CA GLU A 73 13.18 1.27 9.60
C GLU A 73 14.65 1.60 9.33
N GLN A 74 15.17 2.61 10.01
CA GLN A 74 16.57 3.00 9.88
C GLN A 74 17.41 2.31 10.95
N LYS A 75 18.43 1.53 10.53
CA LYS A 75 19.41 0.91 11.43
C LYS A 75 20.81 1.34 11.02
N LYS A 76 21.54 1.98 11.93
CA LYS A 76 22.93 2.46 11.70
C LYS A 76 23.08 3.31 10.43
N GLY A 77 22.11 4.20 10.16
CA GLY A 77 22.10 5.08 8.99
C GLY A 77 21.59 4.44 7.69
N GLN A 78 21.31 3.14 7.67
CA GLN A 78 20.77 2.43 6.51
C GLN A 78 19.27 2.15 6.67
N TRP A 79 18.51 2.37 5.60
CA TRP A 79 17.09 2.08 5.54
C TRP A 79 16.84 0.64 5.12
N PHE A 80 15.99 -0.07 5.86
CA PHE A 80 15.58 -1.43 5.58
C PHE A 80 14.08 -1.48 5.32
N LEU A 81 13.66 -2.13 4.24
CA LEU A 81 12.25 -2.44 4.00
C LEU A 81 11.84 -3.55 4.96
N ILE A 82 10.95 -3.25 5.89
CA ILE A 82 10.49 -4.17 6.94
C ILE A 82 9.03 -4.58 6.79
N GLY A 83 8.29 -3.93 5.88
CA GLY A 83 6.88 -4.25 5.63
C GLY A 83 6.43 -3.79 4.25
N ILE A 84 5.55 -4.59 3.64
CA ILE A 84 4.83 -4.26 2.42
C ILE A 84 3.35 -4.45 2.71
N ILE A 85 2.56 -3.39 2.53
CA ILE A 85 1.14 -3.37 2.86
C ILE A 85 0.37 -2.96 1.62
N HIS A 86 -0.46 -3.87 1.12
CA HIS A 86 -1.45 -3.57 0.09
C HIS A 86 -2.76 -3.11 0.76
N ALA A 87 -3.36 -2.05 0.23
CA ALA A 87 -4.68 -1.60 0.63
C ALA A 87 -5.49 -1.31 -0.62
N GLU A 88 -6.76 -1.72 -0.62
CA GLU A 88 -7.69 -1.46 -1.70
C GLU A 88 -9.05 -1.11 -1.11
N TRP A 89 -9.91 -0.49 -1.91
CA TRP A 89 -11.30 -0.37 -1.55
C TRP A 89 -11.95 -1.75 -1.39
N THR A 90 -12.66 -1.95 -0.28
CA THR A 90 -13.46 -3.15 -0.03
C THR A 90 -14.89 -2.74 0.37
N ILE A 91 -15.88 -3.15 -0.43
CA ILE A 91 -17.32 -3.14 -0.12
C ILE A 91 -17.90 -4.48 -0.58
#